data_AF-D6ZL56-F1
#
_entry.id   AF-D6ZL56-F1
#
_cell.length_a   1.000
_cell.length_b   1.000
_cell.length_c   1.000
_cell.angle_alpha   90.00
_cell.angle_beta   90.00
_cell.angle_gamma   90.00
#
_symmetry.space_group_name_H-M   'P 1'
#
loop_
_entity.id
_entity.type
_entity.pdbx_description
1 polymer ?
#
loop_
_entity_poly.entity_id
_entity_poly.type
_entity_poly.pdbx_seq_one_letter_code
_entity_poly.pdbx_strand_id
1 'polypeptide(L)'
;MQQGIVGISAFLYRFQAWGECWDFLGVTPRRKLANGIGGAKSANGIGGAKFASGIANPPVWSHFRAVPAHQDQCADIKVRITLMKQEPDDGTTLNDCAGRPTTSTLVLLIVLTFIAMAASAELVLSEIQTLKHPAEHLGCDLNPLIGCSASLTTWQAHLLFGIPNALVGVGLFAGLAGVFLAWCSGQIPRWLGVLIEAGLTGGMVLIAFFLHQSIFEFTKLCPFCFIVWTCTIILWVQLGAALMRLGWLFPGTGFARIWTAQRWLITAIILLLIVLVVAVTLSDKLVYLF
;
A
#
# COMPACT_ATOMS: atom_id res chain seq x y z
N MET A 1 14.11 -12.10 -29.37
CA MET A 1 13.12 -11.07 -28.95
C MET A 1 11.67 -11.58 -28.88
N GLN A 2 11.28 -12.65 -29.58
CA GLN A 2 9.89 -13.12 -29.64
C GLN A 2 9.45 -13.94 -28.41
N GLN A 3 10.36 -14.60 -27.69
CA GLN A 3 10.00 -15.45 -26.52
C GLN A 3 9.80 -14.67 -25.21
N GLY A 4 10.46 -13.52 -25.02
CA GLY A 4 10.26 -12.68 -23.83
C GLY A 4 8.89 -11.99 -23.76
N ILE A 5 8.31 -11.68 -24.93
CA ILE A 5 6.93 -11.14 -25.02
C ILE A 5 5.90 -12.23 -24.71
N VAL A 6 6.22 -13.51 -25.01
CA VAL A 6 5.34 -14.65 -24.70
C VAL A 6 5.30 -14.94 -23.20
N GLY A 7 6.41 -14.77 -22.46
CA GLY A 7 6.41 -14.93 -21.00
C GLY A 7 5.60 -13.87 -20.25
N ILE A 8 5.70 -12.60 -20.65
CA ILE A 8 4.94 -11.50 -20.03
C ILE A 8 3.46 -11.56 -20.45
N SER A 9 3.16 -11.90 -21.70
CA SER A 9 1.77 -12.09 -22.12
C SER A 9 1.16 -13.34 -21.49
N ALA A 10 1.89 -14.45 -21.36
CA ALA A 10 1.44 -15.62 -20.60
C ALA A 10 1.21 -15.31 -19.12
N PHE A 11 2.06 -14.47 -18.50
CA PHE A 11 1.84 -13.95 -17.14
C PHE A 11 0.54 -13.15 -17.06
N LEU A 12 0.29 -12.21 -17.98
CA LEU A 12 -0.95 -11.44 -18.00
C LEU A 12 -2.19 -12.31 -18.29
N TYR A 13 -2.09 -13.27 -19.21
CA TYR A 13 -3.16 -14.24 -19.51
C TYR A 13 -3.44 -15.18 -18.33
N ARG A 14 -2.42 -15.67 -17.62
CA ARG A 14 -2.56 -16.52 -16.43
C ARG A 14 -3.07 -15.73 -15.22
N PHE A 15 -2.67 -14.47 -15.08
CA PHE A 15 -3.22 -13.54 -14.10
C PHE A 15 -4.70 -13.25 -14.37
N GLN A 16 -5.09 -13.12 -15.65
CA GLN A 16 -6.49 -12.95 -16.07
C GLN A 16 -7.32 -14.23 -15.87
N ALA A 17 -6.75 -15.42 -16.09
CA ALA A 17 -7.39 -16.70 -15.77
C ALA A 17 -7.57 -16.92 -14.25
N TRP A 18 -6.63 -16.43 -13.44
CA TRP A 18 -6.84 -16.32 -12.00
C TRP A 18 -7.99 -15.38 -11.68
N GLY A 19 -8.09 -14.25 -12.41
CA GLY A 19 -9.24 -13.33 -12.46
C GLY A 19 -10.61 -14.03 -12.46
N GLU A 20 -10.78 -15.04 -13.30
CA GLU A 20 -12.03 -15.82 -13.40
C GLU A 20 -12.26 -16.77 -12.22
N CYS A 21 -11.19 -17.17 -11.51
CA CYS A 21 -11.29 -17.92 -10.26
C CYS A 21 -11.82 -17.04 -9.09
N TRP A 22 -11.70 -15.70 -9.18
CA TRP A 22 -12.24 -14.77 -8.19
C TRP A 22 -13.77 -14.64 -8.23
N ASP A 23 -14.41 -14.89 -9.38
CA ASP A 23 -15.87 -14.92 -9.48
C ASP A 23 -16.47 -16.06 -8.64
N PHE A 24 -15.69 -17.11 -8.38
CA PHE A 24 -16.05 -18.22 -7.49
C PHE A 24 -16.02 -17.84 -6.00
N LEU A 25 -15.27 -16.79 -5.61
CA LEU A 25 -15.19 -16.29 -4.23
C LEU A 25 -16.20 -15.17 -3.92
N GLY A 26 -17.13 -14.87 -4.83
CA GLY A 26 -18.33 -14.08 -4.54
C GLY A 26 -18.12 -12.60 -4.22
N VAL A 27 -16.96 -12.02 -4.51
CA VAL A 27 -16.69 -10.58 -4.32
C VAL A 27 -16.99 -9.82 -5.61
N THR A 28 -18.26 -9.74 -5.99
CA THR A 28 -18.71 -8.71 -6.93
C THR A 28 -19.23 -7.50 -6.16
N PRO A 29 -18.72 -6.27 -6.42
CA PRO A 29 -19.36 -5.07 -5.94
C PRO A 29 -20.74 -4.96 -6.59
N ARG A 30 -21.81 -5.01 -5.79
CA ARG A 30 -23.18 -4.73 -6.23
C ARG A 30 -23.18 -3.37 -6.94
N ARG A 31 -23.37 -3.38 -8.27
CA ARG A 31 -23.76 -2.19 -9.05
C ARG A 31 -25.00 -1.60 -8.38
N LYS A 32 -24.85 -0.47 -7.65
CA LYS A 32 -25.99 0.38 -7.33
C LYS A 32 -26.43 1.04 -8.62
N LEU A 33 -27.49 0.50 -9.21
CA LEU A 33 -28.31 1.16 -10.22
C LEU A 33 -28.75 2.52 -9.69
N ALA A 34 -28.49 3.54 -10.49
CA ALA A 34 -29.07 4.86 -10.36
C ALA A 34 -30.60 4.77 -10.51
N ASN A 35 -31.33 5.44 -9.61
CA ASN A 35 -32.45 6.34 -9.90
C ASN A 35 -33.26 6.62 -8.63
N GLY A 36 -33.54 7.91 -8.39
CA GLY A 36 -34.43 8.34 -7.30
C GLY A 36 -34.06 9.70 -6.71
N ILE A 37 -33.89 10.72 -7.56
CA ILE A 37 -33.89 12.12 -7.11
C ILE A 37 -35.33 12.47 -6.75
N GLY A 38 -35.60 12.63 -5.46
CA GLY A 38 -36.91 13.00 -4.94
C GLY A 38 -36.80 13.71 -3.60
N GLY A 39 -36.77 15.05 -3.65
CA GLY A 39 -37.40 15.92 -2.68
C GLY A 39 -36.83 16.00 -1.25
N ALA A 40 -36.07 17.07 -0.98
CA ALA A 40 -36.22 17.86 0.24
C ALA A 40 -35.58 19.24 0.03
N LYS A 41 -36.38 20.22 -0.39
CA LYS A 41 -36.03 21.65 -0.28
C LYS A 41 -36.10 22.02 1.21
N SER A 42 -34.96 22.33 1.82
CA SER A 42 -34.93 23.01 3.12
C SER A 42 -34.74 24.50 2.87
N ALA A 43 -35.77 25.27 3.19
CA ALA A 43 -35.80 26.71 3.12
C ALA A 43 -35.08 27.31 4.34
N ASN A 44 -34.16 28.24 4.11
CA ASN A 44 -33.90 29.34 5.04
C ASN A 44 -33.12 30.45 4.31
N GLY A 45 -33.86 31.27 3.58
CA GLY A 45 -33.42 32.58 3.14
C GLY A 45 -34.00 33.63 4.08
N ILE A 46 -33.14 34.17 4.95
CA ILE A 46 -33.45 35.33 5.79
C ILE A 46 -33.38 36.57 4.87
N GLY A 47 -34.54 37.19 4.62
CA GLY A 47 -34.63 38.38 3.77
C GLY A 47 -35.85 39.25 4.14
N GLY A 48 -35.59 40.29 4.95
CA GLY A 48 -36.28 41.58 4.97
C GLY A 48 -37.80 41.63 5.03
N ALA A 49 -38.37 41.64 6.23
CA ALA A 49 -39.74 42.11 6.44
C ALA A 49 -39.77 43.65 6.56
N LYS A 50 -40.47 44.30 5.63
CA LYS A 50 -40.86 45.71 5.69
C LYS A 50 -41.88 45.93 6.81
N PHE A 51 -41.66 46.98 7.59
CA PHE A 51 -42.60 47.55 8.55
C PHE A 51 -43.93 47.94 7.88
N ALA A 52 -45.05 47.49 8.46
CA ALA A 52 -46.35 48.10 8.28
C ALA A 52 -47.06 48.16 9.64
N SER A 53 -47.54 49.36 9.95
CA SER A 53 -48.20 49.84 11.16
C SER A 53 -49.55 49.19 11.44
N GLY A 54 -49.84 48.87 12.71
CA GLY A 54 -51.18 48.53 13.19
C GLY A 54 -51.19 48.22 14.68
N ILE A 55 -51.98 48.98 15.44
CA ILE A 55 -52.01 49.09 16.90
C ILE A 55 -52.73 47.89 17.56
N ALA A 56 -52.17 47.31 18.63
CA ALA A 56 -52.82 47.08 19.94
C ALA A 56 -52.10 46.01 20.82
N ASN A 57 -51.85 46.39 22.09
CA ASN A 57 -51.33 45.64 23.25
C ASN A 57 -49.83 45.26 23.33
N PRO A 58 -49.10 45.71 24.38
CA PRO A 58 -47.78 45.16 24.71
C PRO A 58 -47.91 43.92 25.61
N PRO A 59 -47.33 42.75 25.27
CA PRO A 59 -47.14 41.68 26.23
C PRO A 59 -45.74 41.71 26.84
N VAL A 60 -45.67 41.77 28.18
CA VAL A 60 -44.77 41.00 29.07
C VAL A 60 -43.23 41.11 28.93
N TRP A 61 -42.65 41.90 28.03
CA TRP A 61 -41.18 42.01 27.91
C TRP A 61 -40.55 43.26 28.56
N SER A 62 -41.32 44.04 29.33
CA SER A 62 -40.83 45.27 29.98
C SER A 62 -39.84 45.07 31.15
N HIS A 63 -39.50 43.82 31.49
CA HIS A 63 -38.52 43.50 32.54
C HIS A 63 -37.12 43.14 32.04
N PHE A 64 -36.88 43.11 30.72
CA PHE A 64 -35.52 42.96 30.20
C PHE A 64 -34.80 44.31 30.24
N ARG A 65 -34.08 44.54 31.35
CA ARG A 65 -33.01 45.55 31.39
C ARG A 65 -32.07 45.29 30.22
N ALA A 66 -31.83 46.32 29.40
CA ALA A 66 -30.77 46.30 28.40
C ALA A 66 -29.45 45.93 29.10
N VAL A 67 -28.89 44.77 28.77
CA VAL A 67 -27.51 44.43 29.13
C VAL A 67 -26.62 45.40 28.35
N PRO A 68 -25.74 46.19 29.01
CA PRO A 68 -24.82 47.06 28.28
C PRO A 68 -23.95 46.18 27.38
N ALA A 69 -23.96 46.46 26.09
CA ALA A 69 -23.14 45.78 25.10
C ALA A 69 -21.66 46.04 25.45
N HIS A 70 -21.03 45.06 26.07
CA HIS A 70 -19.60 45.02 26.37
C HIS A 70 -18.87 44.76 25.03
N GLN A 71 -18.47 45.84 24.36
CA GLN A 71 -17.84 45.84 23.02
C GLN A 71 -16.51 45.06 22.99
N ASP A 72 -16.00 44.75 24.17
CA ASP A 72 -14.76 44.04 24.49
C ASP A 72 -14.88 42.53 24.21
N GLN A 73 -16.09 41.96 24.26
CA GLN A 73 -16.31 40.52 24.02
C GLN A 73 -16.34 40.15 22.52
N CYS A 74 -16.59 41.11 21.64
CA CYS A 74 -16.56 40.87 20.18
C CYS A 74 -15.13 40.71 19.63
N ALA A 75 -14.14 41.29 20.30
CA ALA A 75 -12.73 41.11 19.92
C ALA A 75 -12.24 39.70 20.27
N ASP A 76 -12.65 39.17 21.43
CA ASP A 76 -12.25 37.85 21.90
C ASP A 76 -12.84 36.70 21.05
N ILE A 77 -14.08 36.87 20.56
CA ILE A 77 -14.68 35.94 19.59
C ILE A 77 -13.95 35.97 18.24
N LYS A 78 -13.54 37.16 17.75
CA LYS A 78 -12.77 37.26 16.50
C LYS A 78 -11.38 36.62 16.65
N VAL A 79 -10.72 36.76 17.80
CA VAL A 79 -9.44 36.10 18.08
C VAL A 79 -9.64 34.58 18.13
N ARG A 80 -10.67 34.07 18.82
CA ARG A 80 -11.01 32.64 18.82
C ARG A 80 -11.35 32.09 17.45
N ILE A 81 -12.10 32.81 16.63
CA ILE A 81 -12.41 32.40 15.24
C ILE A 81 -11.15 32.42 14.37
N THR A 82 -10.24 33.37 14.58
CA THR A 82 -8.97 33.44 13.85
C THR A 82 -8.02 32.30 14.26
N LEU A 83 -8.00 31.94 15.55
CA LEU A 83 -7.26 30.80 16.07
C LEU A 83 -7.86 29.45 15.62
N MET A 84 -9.18 29.36 15.46
CA MET A 84 -9.83 28.18 14.85
C MET A 84 -9.61 28.10 13.33
N LYS A 85 -9.43 29.24 12.65
CA LYS A 85 -9.12 29.28 11.21
C LYS A 85 -7.66 28.95 10.90
N GLN A 86 -6.82 28.88 11.92
CA GLN A 86 -5.44 28.43 11.84
C GLN A 86 -5.36 26.92 12.09
N GLU A 87 -6.24 26.15 11.45
CA GLU A 87 -5.92 24.75 11.17
C GLU A 87 -4.76 24.79 10.16
N PRO A 88 -3.60 24.17 10.46
CA PRO A 88 -2.62 23.94 9.42
C PRO A 88 -3.32 23.11 8.34
N ASP A 89 -3.33 23.61 7.10
CA ASP A 89 -3.61 22.80 5.92
C ASP A 89 -2.42 21.85 5.72
N ASP A 90 -2.22 20.95 6.68
CA ASP A 90 -1.60 19.68 6.39
C ASP A 90 -2.73 18.78 5.86
N GLY A 91 -2.52 18.11 4.73
CA GLY A 91 -3.56 17.27 4.09
C GLY A 91 -3.98 16.04 4.91
N THR A 92 -3.84 16.08 6.24
CA THR A 92 -4.25 15.07 7.22
C THR A 92 -5.73 15.25 7.52
N THR A 93 -6.52 14.71 6.60
CA THR A 93 -7.97 14.46 6.77
C THR A 93 -8.24 13.85 8.16
N LEU A 94 -9.42 14.11 8.75
CA LEU A 94 -9.99 13.54 9.99
C LEU A 94 -9.86 11.99 10.19
N ASN A 95 -9.28 11.27 9.23
CA ASN A 95 -8.92 9.85 9.30
C ASN A 95 -7.78 9.53 10.27
N ASP A 96 -6.96 10.51 10.69
CA ASP A 96 -5.80 10.23 11.57
C ASP A 96 -6.19 9.87 13.02
N CYS A 97 -7.45 10.10 13.43
CA CYS A 97 -8.00 9.62 14.69
C CYS A 97 -8.54 8.17 14.63
N ALA A 98 -8.54 7.53 13.45
CA ALA A 98 -9.29 6.30 13.20
C ALA A 98 -8.43 5.04 13.08
N GLY A 99 -7.27 4.93 13.74
CA GLY A 99 -6.54 3.65 13.89
C GLY A 99 -6.25 2.89 12.58
N ARG A 100 -6.27 3.57 11.43
CA ARG A 100 -6.25 2.98 10.09
C ARG A 100 -5.42 3.85 9.14
N PRO A 101 -4.60 3.25 8.26
CA PRO A 101 -3.88 3.99 7.22
C PRO A 101 -4.83 4.66 6.22
N THR A 102 -4.33 5.67 5.49
CA THR A 102 -5.09 6.29 4.42
C THR A 102 -5.55 5.25 3.39
N THR A 103 -6.73 5.44 2.79
CA THR A 103 -7.29 4.53 1.79
C THR A 103 -6.32 4.29 0.63
N SER A 104 -5.63 5.34 0.18
CA SER A 104 -4.60 5.25 -0.86
C SER A 104 -3.44 4.32 -0.48
N THR A 105 -2.99 4.38 0.78
CA THR A 105 -1.93 3.49 1.27
C THR A 105 -2.42 2.05 1.31
N LEU A 106 -3.64 1.80 1.80
CA LEU A 106 -4.19 0.44 1.83
C LEU A 106 -4.36 -0.16 0.44
N VAL A 107 -4.88 0.60 -0.53
CA VAL A 107 -4.99 0.14 -1.92
C VAL A 107 -3.62 -0.22 -2.48
N LEU A 108 -2.61 0.63 -2.25
CA LEU A 108 -1.23 0.35 -2.66
C LEU A 108 -0.72 -0.95 -2.03
N LEU A 109 -0.89 -1.13 -0.72
CA LEU A 109 -0.45 -2.33 -0.01
C LEU A 109 -1.12 -3.60 -0.56
N ILE A 110 -2.43 -3.55 -0.78
CA ILE A 110 -3.22 -4.67 -1.34
C ILE A 110 -2.72 -5.04 -2.74
N VAL A 111 -2.58 -4.06 -3.63
CA VAL A 111 -2.13 -4.29 -5.01
C VAL A 111 -0.73 -4.91 -5.01
N LEU A 112 0.20 -4.37 -4.21
CA LEU A 112 1.56 -4.90 -4.12
C LEU A 112 1.60 -6.32 -3.55
N THR A 113 0.78 -6.63 -2.54
CA THR A 113 0.69 -8.01 -2.02
C THR A 113 0.18 -8.98 -3.08
N PHE A 114 -0.79 -8.58 -3.90
CA PHE A 114 -1.28 -9.43 -4.99
C PHE A 114 -0.25 -9.63 -6.10
N ILE A 115 0.49 -8.59 -6.47
CA ILE A 115 1.59 -8.71 -7.45
C ILE A 115 2.67 -9.65 -6.91
N ALA A 116 3.08 -9.49 -5.65
CA ALA A 116 4.09 -10.34 -5.02
C ALA A 116 3.62 -11.81 -4.89
N MET A 117 2.34 -12.02 -4.56
CA MET A 117 1.73 -13.34 -4.51
C MET A 117 1.74 -14.02 -5.88
N ALA A 118 1.35 -13.30 -6.94
CA ALA A 118 1.34 -13.83 -8.30
C ALA A 118 2.76 -14.16 -8.80
N ALA A 119 3.73 -13.26 -8.55
CA ALA A 119 5.13 -13.53 -8.90
C ALA A 119 5.67 -14.77 -8.15
N SER A 120 5.33 -14.92 -6.86
CA SER A 120 5.72 -16.10 -6.07
C SER A 120 5.07 -17.39 -6.60
N ALA A 121 3.82 -17.32 -7.04
CA ALA A 121 3.13 -18.47 -7.64
C ALA A 121 3.78 -18.89 -8.96
N GLU A 122 4.21 -17.94 -9.79
CA GLU A 122 4.96 -18.25 -11.02
C GLU A 122 6.31 -18.90 -10.76
N LEU A 123 7.01 -18.53 -9.66
CA LEU A 123 8.20 -19.26 -9.22
C LEU A 123 7.87 -20.72 -8.89
N VAL A 124 6.79 -20.97 -8.14
CA VAL A 124 6.37 -22.34 -7.79
C VAL A 124 6.06 -23.14 -9.05
N LEU A 125 5.35 -22.56 -10.01
CA LEU A 125 5.04 -23.22 -11.29
C LEU A 125 6.31 -23.53 -12.08
N SER A 126 7.24 -22.59 -12.13
CA SER A 126 8.55 -22.74 -12.78
C SER A 126 9.36 -23.89 -12.16
N GLU A 127 9.32 -24.00 -10.84
CA GLU A 127 10.00 -25.07 -10.10
C GLU A 127 9.39 -26.44 -10.38
N ILE A 128 8.07 -26.55 -10.37
CA ILE A 128 7.35 -27.78 -10.73
C ILE A 128 7.68 -28.21 -12.16
N GLN A 129 7.79 -27.27 -13.10
CA GLN A 129 8.19 -27.56 -14.48
C GLN A 129 9.62 -28.10 -14.56
N THR A 130 10.55 -27.47 -13.83
CA THR A 130 11.95 -27.91 -13.75
C THR A 130 12.06 -29.34 -13.21
N LEU A 131 11.24 -29.68 -12.20
CA LEU A 131 11.20 -31.03 -11.62
C LEU A 131 10.62 -32.09 -12.56
N LYS A 132 9.65 -31.72 -13.41
CA LYS A 132 9.02 -32.63 -14.39
C LYS A 132 9.89 -32.85 -15.63
N HIS A 133 10.53 -31.79 -16.12
CA HIS A 133 11.29 -31.78 -17.37
C HIS A 133 12.65 -31.10 -17.16
N PRO A 134 13.62 -31.78 -16.52
CA PRO A 134 14.90 -31.17 -16.13
C PRO A 134 15.80 -30.79 -17.32
N ALA A 135 15.52 -31.29 -18.52
CA ALA A 135 16.25 -30.98 -19.75
C ALA A 135 15.64 -29.82 -20.57
N GLU A 136 14.46 -29.31 -20.19
CA GLU A 136 13.78 -28.24 -20.92
C GLU A 136 14.09 -26.86 -20.33
N HIS A 137 14.28 -25.88 -21.20
CA HIS A 137 14.44 -24.48 -20.80
C HIS A 137 13.09 -23.89 -20.38
N LEU A 138 13.09 -23.15 -19.27
CA LEU A 138 11.88 -22.50 -18.78
C LEU A 138 11.52 -21.28 -19.64
N GLY A 139 10.22 -20.97 -19.74
CA GLY A 139 9.75 -19.79 -20.48
C GLY A 139 10.25 -18.44 -19.93
N CYS A 140 10.77 -18.41 -18.71
CA CYS A 140 11.40 -17.22 -18.11
C CYS A 140 12.94 -17.21 -18.22
N ASP A 141 13.55 -18.25 -18.79
CA ASP A 141 14.98 -18.28 -19.13
C ASP A 141 15.18 -17.64 -20.51
N LEU A 142 15.36 -16.32 -20.53
CA LEU A 142 15.42 -15.53 -21.76
C LEU A 142 16.83 -15.46 -22.35
N ASN A 143 17.84 -15.45 -21.50
CA ASN A 143 19.24 -15.27 -21.87
C ASN A 143 20.15 -15.86 -20.79
N PRO A 144 21.44 -16.17 -21.04
CA PRO A 144 22.32 -16.71 -20.01
C PRO A 144 22.47 -15.82 -18.77
N LEU A 145 22.20 -14.51 -18.86
CA LEU A 145 22.11 -13.61 -17.69
C LEU A 145 20.74 -13.60 -16.99
N ILE A 146 19.64 -13.82 -17.72
CA ILE A 146 18.27 -13.66 -17.21
C ILE A 146 17.57 -15.01 -17.24
N GLY A 147 17.42 -15.61 -16.07
CA GLY A 147 16.78 -16.90 -15.93
C GLY A 147 16.41 -17.25 -14.49
N CYS A 148 15.34 -18.03 -14.36
CA CYS A 148 14.80 -18.49 -13.09
C CYS A 148 15.46 -19.80 -12.64
N SER A 149 15.84 -20.68 -13.57
CA SER A 149 16.28 -22.06 -13.30
C SER A 149 17.42 -22.13 -12.29
N ALA A 150 18.44 -21.27 -12.41
CA ALA A 150 19.59 -21.25 -11.51
C ALA A 150 19.24 -20.89 -10.06
N SER A 151 18.16 -20.13 -9.84
CA SER A 151 17.72 -19.79 -8.49
C SER A 151 16.91 -20.91 -7.84
N LEU A 152 16.23 -21.75 -8.64
CA LEU A 152 15.30 -22.79 -8.19
C LEU A 152 15.99 -24.13 -7.90
N THR A 153 17.07 -24.46 -8.60
CA THR A 153 17.75 -25.76 -8.47
C THR A 153 18.68 -25.88 -7.26
N THR A 154 18.66 -24.89 -6.37
CA THR A 154 19.65 -24.73 -5.31
C THR A 154 19.09 -25.22 -3.98
N TRP A 155 19.96 -25.71 -3.10
CA TRP A 155 19.52 -26.11 -1.76
C TRP A 155 19.01 -24.90 -0.96
N GLN A 156 19.54 -23.70 -1.26
CA GLN A 156 19.10 -22.43 -0.70
C GLN A 156 17.64 -22.10 -1.06
N ALA A 157 17.12 -22.63 -2.18
CA ALA A 157 15.72 -22.49 -2.57
C ALA A 157 14.75 -23.25 -1.63
N HIS A 158 15.28 -24.14 -0.79
CA HIS A 158 14.52 -25.02 0.11
C HIS A 158 14.94 -24.84 1.58
N LEU A 159 15.08 -23.58 2.01
CA LEU A 159 15.68 -23.23 3.30
C LEU A 159 14.90 -23.80 4.50
N LEU A 160 13.56 -23.89 4.37
CA LEU A 160 12.67 -24.34 5.43
C LEU A 160 12.32 -25.82 5.23
N PHE A 161 13.10 -26.72 5.83
CA PHE A 161 12.81 -28.16 5.89
C PHE A 161 12.49 -28.82 4.53
N GLY A 162 13.09 -28.36 3.44
CA GLY A 162 12.80 -28.90 2.10
C GLY A 162 11.56 -28.30 1.44
N ILE A 163 10.94 -27.27 2.02
CA ILE A 163 9.82 -26.54 1.42
C ILE A 163 10.37 -25.44 0.50
N PRO A 164 9.90 -25.36 -0.76
CA PRO A 164 10.28 -24.27 -1.66
C PRO A 164 9.98 -22.90 -1.06
N ASN A 165 10.96 -22.01 -1.06
CA ASN A 165 10.80 -20.64 -0.55
C ASN A 165 9.70 -19.89 -1.31
N ALA A 166 9.53 -20.18 -2.60
CA ALA A 166 8.46 -19.62 -3.42
C ALA A 166 7.07 -19.96 -2.86
N LEU A 167 6.88 -21.18 -2.36
CA LEU A 167 5.63 -21.63 -1.75
C LEU A 167 5.36 -20.91 -0.42
N VAL A 168 6.40 -20.71 0.39
CA VAL A 168 6.31 -19.91 1.62
C VAL A 168 5.92 -18.47 1.29
N GLY A 169 6.51 -17.90 0.24
CA GLY A 169 6.15 -16.58 -0.28
C GLY A 169 4.67 -16.47 -0.63
N VAL A 170 4.13 -17.42 -1.40
CA VAL A 170 2.69 -17.45 -1.74
C VAL A 170 1.82 -17.42 -0.48
N GLY A 171 2.13 -18.28 0.51
CA GLY A 171 1.36 -18.34 1.76
C GLY A 171 1.42 -17.03 2.57
N LEU A 172 2.60 -16.43 2.70
CA LEU A 172 2.78 -15.17 3.42
C LEU A 172 2.06 -14.01 2.72
N PHE A 173 2.21 -13.86 1.40
CA PHE A 173 1.54 -12.78 0.66
C PHE A 173 0.02 -12.96 0.59
N ALA A 174 -0.48 -14.20 0.51
CA ALA A 174 -1.91 -14.48 0.61
C ALA A 174 -2.47 -14.07 1.98
N GLY A 175 -1.75 -14.39 3.06
CA GLY A 175 -2.08 -13.94 4.41
C GLY A 175 -2.11 -12.40 4.52
N LEU A 176 -1.08 -11.73 4.00
CA LEU A 176 -1.01 -10.26 3.98
C LEU A 176 -2.17 -9.62 3.22
N ALA A 177 -2.51 -10.15 2.03
CA ALA A 177 -3.64 -9.68 1.25
C ALA A 177 -4.95 -9.80 2.05
N GLY A 178 -5.17 -10.92 2.75
CA GLY A 178 -6.30 -11.13 3.64
C GLY A 178 -6.36 -10.09 4.77
N VAL A 179 -5.23 -9.82 5.45
CA VAL A 179 -5.18 -8.81 6.52
C VAL A 179 -5.44 -7.40 5.98
N PHE A 180 -4.84 -7.02 4.85
CA PHE A 180 -5.02 -5.68 4.28
C PHE A 180 -6.45 -5.46 3.77
N LEU A 181 -7.09 -6.48 3.22
CA LEU A 181 -8.52 -6.44 2.88
C LEU A 181 -9.39 -6.32 4.15
N ALA A 182 -9.09 -7.07 5.22
CA ALA A 182 -9.80 -6.94 6.49
C ALA A 182 -9.64 -5.53 7.10
N TRP A 183 -8.46 -4.93 6.97
CA TRP A 183 -8.18 -3.55 7.37
C TRP A 183 -8.99 -2.51 6.57
N CYS A 184 -9.54 -2.88 5.41
CA CYS A 184 -10.47 -2.02 4.69
C CYS A 184 -11.85 -1.92 5.32
N SER A 185 -12.28 -2.94 6.07
CA SER A 185 -13.60 -3.02 6.69
C SER A 185 -13.61 -2.60 8.16
N GLY A 186 -12.44 -2.45 8.79
CA GLY A 186 -12.32 -2.09 10.20
C GLY A 186 -10.90 -1.80 10.64
N GLN A 187 -10.69 -1.71 11.95
CA GLN A 187 -9.36 -1.56 12.54
C GLN A 187 -8.75 -2.94 12.83
N ILE A 188 -7.45 -3.08 12.61
CA ILE A 188 -6.70 -4.26 13.05
C ILE A 188 -6.06 -3.99 14.41
N PRO A 189 -5.78 -5.01 15.23
CA PRO A 189 -5.08 -4.80 16.48
C PRO A 189 -3.62 -4.40 16.24
N ARG A 190 -3.09 -3.53 17.11
CA ARG A 190 -1.73 -2.99 17.01
C ARG A 190 -0.64 -4.06 16.84
N TRP A 191 -0.74 -5.14 17.61
CA TRP A 191 0.26 -6.22 17.58
C TRP A 191 0.35 -6.88 16.21
N LEU A 192 -0.77 -7.00 15.48
CA LEU A 192 -0.79 -7.62 14.15
C LEU A 192 -0.07 -6.72 13.13
N GLY A 193 -0.30 -5.42 13.18
CA GLY A 193 0.42 -4.46 12.33
C GLY A 193 1.93 -4.50 12.58
N VAL A 194 2.35 -4.52 13.85
CA VAL A 194 3.78 -4.61 14.22
C VAL A 194 4.39 -5.96 13.82
N LEU A 195 3.65 -7.06 13.98
CA LEU A 195 4.10 -8.40 13.57
C LEU A 195 4.29 -8.50 12.05
N ILE A 196 3.39 -7.91 11.27
CA ILE A 196 3.53 -7.83 9.81
C ILE A 196 4.79 -7.04 9.43
N GLU A 197 5.01 -5.88 10.03
CA GLU A 197 6.21 -5.08 9.77
C GLU A 197 7.49 -5.81 10.17
N ALA A 198 7.48 -6.53 11.29
CA ALA A 198 8.59 -7.38 11.71
C ALA A 198 8.86 -8.50 10.70
N GLY A 199 7.80 -9.14 10.18
CA GLY A 199 7.89 -10.12 9.11
C GLY A 199 8.46 -9.55 7.81
N LEU A 200 8.02 -8.36 7.39
CA LEU A 200 8.56 -7.66 6.22
C LEU A 200 10.03 -7.27 6.42
N THR A 201 10.41 -6.90 7.64
CA THR A 201 11.82 -6.64 8.01
C THR A 201 12.66 -7.92 7.88
N GLY A 202 12.14 -9.07 8.32
CA GLY A 202 12.76 -10.38 8.05
C GLY A 202 12.87 -10.67 6.55
N GLY A 203 11.85 -10.30 5.77
CA GLY A 203 11.87 -10.35 4.31
C GLY A 203 13.01 -9.53 3.69
N MET A 204 13.28 -8.32 4.20
CA MET A 204 14.41 -7.49 3.75
C MET A 204 15.76 -8.18 3.97
N VAL A 205 15.94 -8.88 5.09
CA VAL A 205 17.14 -9.66 5.38
C VAL A 205 17.27 -10.82 4.39
N LEU A 206 16.17 -11.53 4.10
CA LEU A 206 16.15 -12.59 3.10
C LEU A 206 16.47 -12.07 1.69
N ILE A 207 15.97 -10.88 1.33
CA ILE A 207 16.30 -10.24 0.05
C ILE A 207 17.79 -9.97 -0.05
N ALA A 208 18.41 -9.40 1.00
CA ALA A 208 19.85 -9.17 1.00
C ALA A 208 20.65 -10.47 0.86
N PHE A 209 20.21 -11.54 1.54
CA PHE A 209 20.81 -12.87 1.41
C PHE A 209 20.68 -13.42 -0.02
N PHE A 210 19.48 -13.41 -0.62
CA PHE A 210 19.28 -13.91 -1.98
C PHE A 210 19.96 -13.04 -3.03
N LEU A 211 20.04 -11.73 -2.83
CA LEU A 211 20.80 -10.83 -3.68
C LEU A 211 22.27 -11.22 -3.72
N HIS A 212 22.86 -11.50 -2.56
CA HIS A 212 24.22 -12.01 -2.47
C HIS A 212 24.38 -13.34 -3.23
N GLN A 213 23.49 -14.31 -3.02
CA GLN A 213 23.54 -15.59 -3.72
C GLN A 213 23.40 -15.42 -5.25
N SER A 214 22.49 -14.58 -5.73
CA SER A 214 22.29 -14.32 -7.16
C SER A 214 23.52 -13.75 -7.84
N ILE A 215 24.22 -12.84 -7.18
CA ILE A 215 25.38 -12.16 -7.75
C ILE A 215 26.63 -13.04 -7.68
N PHE A 216 26.94 -13.59 -6.50
CA PHE A 216 28.23 -14.24 -6.26
C PHE A 216 28.25 -15.73 -6.61
N GLU A 217 27.11 -16.43 -6.56
CA GLU A 217 27.06 -17.86 -6.85
C GLU A 217 26.55 -18.13 -8.27
N PHE A 218 25.39 -17.58 -8.62
CA PHE A 218 24.71 -17.94 -9.87
C PHE A 218 25.12 -17.06 -11.06
N THR A 219 25.51 -15.81 -10.78
CA THR A 219 25.75 -14.78 -11.80
C THR A 219 24.57 -14.64 -12.79
N LYS A 220 23.35 -14.83 -12.30
CA LYS A 220 22.10 -14.77 -13.07
C LYS A 220 21.02 -14.05 -12.28
N LEU A 221 20.14 -13.34 -12.99
CA LEU A 221 19.06 -12.56 -12.40
C LEU A 221 17.70 -13.13 -12.78
N CYS A 222 16.90 -13.50 -11.78
CA CYS A 222 15.53 -13.96 -11.99
C CYS A 222 14.58 -12.74 -12.01
N PRO A 223 13.77 -12.54 -13.07
CA PRO A 223 12.88 -11.38 -13.17
C PRO A 223 11.76 -11.42 -12.12
N PHE A 224 11.23 -12.61 -11.82
CA PHE A 224 10.17 -12.75 -10.82
C PHE A 224 10.67 -12.51 -9.39
N CYS A 225 11.89 -12.94 -9.05
CA CYS A 225 12.52 -12.61 -7.78
C CYS A 225 12.63 -11.09 -7.61
N PHE A 226 13.07 -10.39 -8.65
CA PHE A 226 13.18 -8.93 -8.62
C PHE A 226 11.82 -8.23 -8.39
N ILE A 227 10.73 -8.76 -8.97
CA ILE A 227 9.37 -8.28 -8.70
C ILE A 227 9.00 -8.47 -7.23
N VAL A 228 9.24 -9.67 -6.67
CA VAL A 228 8.96 -9.96 -5.25
C VAL A 228 9.77 -9.05 -4.33
N TRP A 229 11.06 -8.85 -4.63
CA TRP A 229 11.94 -7.96 -3.86
C TRP A 229 11.41 -6.53 -3.88
N THR A 230 11.10 -6.01 -5.08
CA THR A 230 10.58 -4.65 -5.25
C THR A 230 9.28 -4.44 -4.48
N CYS A 231 8.33 -5.37 -4.61
CA CYS A 231 7.06 -5.28 -3.88
C CYS A 231 7.28 -5.32 -2.37
N THR A 232 8.13 -6.22 -1.87
CA THR A 232 8.42 -6.36 -0.43
C THR A 232 9.05 -5.09 0.14
N ILE A 233 9.98 -4.45 -0.58
CA ILE A 233 10.62 -3.20 -0.18
C ILE A 233 9.58 -2.08 -0.07
N ILE A 234 8.72 -1.94 -1.09
CA ILE A 234 7.68 -0.90 -1.07
C ILE A 234 6.68 -1.18 0.06
N LEU A 235 6.26 -2.43 0.25
CA LEU A 235 5.39 -2.83 1.36
C LEU A 235 6.00 -2.46 2.71
N TRP A 236 7.27 -2.80 2.94
CA TRP A 236 7.99 -2.51 4.17
C TRP A 236 8.05 -1.00 4.46
N VAL A 237 8.51 -0.19 3.50
CA VAL A 237 8.62 1.26 3.73
C VAL A 237 7.25 1.92 3.95
N GLN A 238 6.24 1.53 3.16
CA GLN A 238 4.92 2.16 3.16
C GLN A 238 4.09 1.73 4.37
N LEU A 239 4.15 0.45 4.76
CA LEU A 239 3.50 -0.03 5.98
C LEU A 239 4.19 0.54 7.22
N GLY A 240 5.53 0.50 7.28
CA GLY A 240 6.29 1.13 8.36
C GLY A 240 5.94 2.59 8.54
N ALA A 241 5.84 3.36 7.45
CA ALA A 241 5.37 4.75 7.50
C ALA A 241 3.93 4.87 8.02
N ALA A 242 3.00 4.01 7.58
CA ALA A 242 1.63 4.02 8.08
C ALA A 242 1.57 3.73 9.59
N LEU A 243 2.30 2.72 10.06
CA LEU A 243 2.37 2.33 11.47
C LEU A 243 3.02 3.40 12.35
N MET A 244 4.04 4.10 11.84
CA MET A 244 4.67 5.22 12.54
C MET A 244 3.71 6.41 12.67
N ARG A 245 2.89 6.72 11.65
CA ARG A 245 1.85 7.77 11.75
C ARG A 245 0.76 7.42 12.75
N LEU A 246 0.38 6.15 12.82
CA LEU A 246 -0.54 5.64 13.83
C LEU A 246 0.06 5.62 15.25
N GLY A 247 1.36 5.93 15.41
CA GLY A 247 2.07 5.87 16.69
C GLY A 247 2.35 4.45 17.18
N TRP A 248 2.21 3.45 16.32
CA TRP A 248 2.40 2.03 16.68
C TRP A 248 3.88 1.65 16.70
N LEU A 249 4.71 2.32 15.89
CA LEU A 249 6.16 2.19 15.81
C LEU A 249 6.85 3.52 16.12
N PHE A 250 7.87 3.48 16.98
CA PHE A 250 8.73 4.62 17.35
C PHE A 250 7.99 5.96 17.61
N PRO A 251 6.98 5.99 18.50
CA PRO A 251 6.15 7.17 18.72
C PRO A 251 6.99 8.36 19.21
N GLY A 252 6.71 9.55 18.68
CA GLY A 252 7.34 10.81 19.11
C GLY A 252 8.81 11.00 18.68
N THR A 253 9.37 10.11 17.86
CA THR A 253 10.77 10.20 17.43
C THR A 253 10.95 11.06 16.16
N GLY A 254 12.08 11.76 16.05
CA GLY A 254 12.45 12.47 14.81
C GLY A 254 12.63 11.52 13.63
N PHE A 255 13.08 10.29 13.89
CA PHE A 255 13.17 9.21 12.92
C PHE A 255 11.81 8.89 12.27
N ALA A 256 10.76 8.68 13.07
CA ALA A 256 9.42 8.42 12.56
C ALA A 256 8.90 9.58 11.69
N ARG A 257 9.18 10.83 12.06
CA ARG A 257 8.81 12.00 11.26
C ARG A 257 9.53 12.02 9.91
N ILE A 258 10.84 11.78 9.89
CA ILE A 258 11.63 11.77 8.65
C ILE A 258 11.19 10.62 7.74
N TRP A 259 11.03 9.41 8.30
CA TRP A 259 10.61 8.23 7.55
C TRP A 259 9.25 8.44 6.87
N THR A 260 8.28 8.95 7.62
CA THR A 260 6.92 9.17 7.12
C THR A 260 6.84 10.27 6.08
N ALA A 261 7.67 11.32 6.19
CA ALA A 261 7.77 12.39 5.21
C ALA A 261 8.50 11.94 3.93
N GLN A 262 9.59 11.19 4.08
CA GLN A 262 10.51 10.82 3.00
C GLN A 262 10.33 9.39 2.48
N ARG A 263 9.25 8.69 2.83
CA ARG A 263 8.98 7.28 2.47
C ARG A 263 9.25 6.93 0.99
N TRP A 264 8.87 7.79 0.05
CA TRP A 264 9.10 7.56 -1.38
C TRP A 264 10.56 7.75 -1.77
N LEU A 265 11.25 8.73 -1.17
CA LEU A 265 12.68 8.93 -1.35
C LEU A 265 13.47 7.75 -0.78
N ILE A 266 13.10 7.27 0.41
CA ILE A 266 13.70 6.07 1.04
C ILE A 266 13.50 4.85 0.14
N THR A 267 12.28 4.64 -0.36
CA THR A 267 11.97 3.55 -1.30
C THR A 267 12.81 3.65 -2.57
N ALA A 268 12.89 4.84 -3.17
CA ALA A 268 13.68 5.08 -4.37
C ALA A 268 15.17 4.83 -4.13
N ILE A 269 15.73 5.29 -3.01
CA ILE A 269 17.13 5.07 -2.64
C ILE A 269 17.42 3.58 -2.50
N ILE A 270 16.58 2.81 -1.80
CA ILE A 270 16.79 1.37 -1.61
C ILE A 270 16.75 0.64 -2.96
N LEU A 271 15.74 0.93 -3.78
CA LEU A 271 15.61 0.30 -5.11
C LEU A 271 16.78 0.70 -6.03
N LEU A 272 17.17 1.97 -6.04
CA LEU A 272 18.33 2.44 -6.80
C LEU A 272 19.62 1.77 -6.32
N LEU A 273 19.80 1.59 -5.01
CA LEU A 273 20.96 0.90 -4.46
C LEU A 273 21.01 -0.56 -4.93
N ILE A 274 19.87 -1.28 -4.89
CA ILE A 274 19.81 -2.66 -5.39
C ILE A 274 20.13 -2.70 -6.89
N VAL A 275 19.50 -1.84 -7.69
CA VAL A 275 19.76 -1.77 -9.14
C VAL A 275 21.21 -1.42 -9.42
N LEU A 276 21.80 -0.48 -8.67
CA LEU A 276 23.20 -0.10 -8.81
C LEU A 276 24.13 -1.25 -8.47
N VAL A 277 23.89 -1.95 -7.35
CA VAL A 277 24.67 -3.13 -6.95
C VAL A 277 24.58 -4.21 -8.04
N VAL A 278 23.39 -4.50 -8.55
CA VAL A 278 23.18 -5.46 -9.64
C VAL A 278 23.91 -5.01 -10.91
N ALA A 279 23.77 -3.74 -11.31
CA ALA A 279 24.37 -3.21 -12.54
C ALA A 279 25.90 -3.18 -12.50
N VAL A 280 26.49 -2.78 -11.36
CA VAL A 280 27.94 -2.73 -11.17
C VAL A 280 28.54 -4.13 -11.09
N THR A 281 27.85 -5.08 -10.45
CA THR A 281 28.38 -6.44 -10.30
C THR A 281 28.22 -7.29 -11.56
N LEU A 282 27.19 -7.02 -12.37
CA LEU A 282 26.95 -7.70 -13.64
C LEU A 282 27.46 -6.90 -14.85
N SER A 283 28.18 -5.79 -14.66
CA SER A 283 28.67 -4.94 -15.77
C SER A 283 29.53 -5.71 -16.76
N ASP A 284 30.40 -6.58 -16.24
CA ASP A 284 31.30 -7.40 -17.06
C ASP A 284 30.53 -8.42 -17.91
N LYS A 285 29.35 -8.81 -17.43
CA LYS A 285 28.44 -9.73 -18.13
C LYS A 285 27.55 -9.00 -19.15
N LEU A 286 27.22 -7.73 -18.91
CA LEU A 286 26.42 -6.90 -19.83
C LEU A 286 27.13 -6.66 -21.16
N VAL A 287 28.47 -6.67 -21.18
CA VAL A 287 29.27 -6.57 -22.41
C VAL A 287 29.04 -7.76 -23.34
N TYR A 288 28.63 -8.93 -22.85
CA TYR A 288 28.30 -10.09 -23.70
C TYR A 288 26.87 -10.06 -24.28
N LEU A 289 26.08 -9.05 -23.92
CA LEU A 289 24.70 -8.86 -24.37
C LEU A 289 24.56 -7.83 -25.50
N PHE A 290 25.59 -7.00 -25.72
CA PHE A 290 25.66 -5.93 -26.73
C PHE A 290 26.90 -6.10 -27.61
#